data_AF-A0A2N8BU53-F1
#
_entry.id   AF-A0A2N8BU53-F1
#
_cell.length_a   1.000
_cell.length_b   1.000
_cell.length_c   1.000
_cell.angle_alpha   90.00
_cell.angle_beta   90.00
_cell.angle_gamma   90.00
#
_symmetry.space_group_name_H-M   'P 1'
#
loop_
_entity.id
_entity.type
_entity.pdbx_description
1 polymer ?
#
loop_
_entity_poly.entity_id
_entity_poly.type
_entity_poly.pdbx_seq_one_letter_code
_entity_poly.pdbx_strand_id
1 'polypeptide(L)'
;MRQFSLGISLALFCVHTFAAPPQIISVVSCELAGPRNTVELLRGSPIVDSYIYNIRHTQKNRLIFGTQDASRGTSVQWQCASNQSNINVLVVSGEFTSNYLQGALFYYDPKTGQIERVDFAERNRPRWVQMSEQGARVIFENTGNESSHKYLVYGKGDTYLELDELPPASDENGGPLIELHGPQP
;
A
#
# COMPACT_ATOMS: atom_id res chain seq x y z
N MET A 1 -10.14 -44.31 68.46
CA MET A 1 -9.93 -44.37 67.00
C MET A 1 -9.89 -42.94 66.47
N ARG A 2 -8.73 -42.47 66.00
CA ARG A 2 -8.51 -41.10 65.48
C ARG A 2 -8.20 -41.24 63.98
N GLN A 3 -9.10 -40.78 63.11
CA GLN A 3 -8.91 -40.77 61.65
C GLN A 3 -8.13 -39.51 61.25
N PHE A 4 -7.02 -39.69 60.54
CA PHE A 4 -6.29 -38.64 59.86
C PHE A 4 -6.77 -38.59 58.40
N SER A 5 -7.34 -37.45 57.99
CA SER A 5 -7.68 -37.19 56.59
C SER A 5 -6.46 -36.56 55.90
N LEU A 6 -5.81 -37.30 55.00
CA LEU A 6 -4.82 -36.76 54.07
C LEU A 6 -5.55 -35.95 52.98
N GLY A 7 -5.35 -34.63 52.96
CA GLY A 7 -5.78 -33.77 51.85
C GLY A 7 -4.73 -33.74 50.75
N ILE A 8 -5.05 -34.32 49.59
CA ILE A 8 -4.24 -34.21 48.37
C ILE A 8 -4.52 -32.85 47.74
N SER A 9 -3.54 -31.94 47.79
CA SER A 9 -3.60 -30.66 47.06
C SER A 9 -3.26 -30.89 45.59
N LEU A 10 -4.23 -30.71 44.70
CA LEU A 10 -4.06 -30.78 43.25
C LEU A 10 -3.49 -29.44 42.76
N ALA A 11 -2.20 -29.40 42.42
CA ALA A 11 -1.58 -28.22 41.83
C ALA A 11 -1.99 -28.10 40.35
N LEU A 12 -2.85 -27.13 40.02
CA LEU A 12 -3.14 -26.75 38.64
C LEU A 12 -1.91 -26.05 38.03
N PHE A 13 -1.20 -26.77 37.16
CA PHE A 13 -0.20 -26.16 36.27
C PHE A 13 -0.93 -25.41 35.15
N CYS A 14 -0.96 -24.08 35.22
CA CYS A 14 -1.38 -23.24 34.09
C CYS A 14 -0.27 -23.28 33.03
N VAL A 15 -0.51 -23.98 31.93
CA VAL A 15 0.35 -23.91 30.74
C VAL A 15 0.04 -22.60 30.03
N HIS A 16 0.86 -21.58 30.22
CA HIS A 16 0.80 -20.38 29.40
C HIS A 16 1.30 -20.70 28.00
N THR A 17 0.38 -20.89 27.06
CA THR A 17 0.67 -20.91 25.63
C THR A 17 1.08 -19.51 25.20
N PHE A 18 2.39 -19.25 25.14
CA PHE A 18 2.90 -18.04 24.52
C PHE A 18 2.65 -18.12 23.02
N ALA A 19 1.62 -17.41 22.54
CA ALA A 19 1.45 -17.17 21.11
C ALA A 19 2.68 -16.38 20.63
N ALA A 20 3.42 -16.95 19.67
CA ALA A 20 4.53 -16.24 19.04
C ALA A 20 4.00 -14.94 18.43
N PRO A 21 4.70 -13.80 18.60
CA PRO A 21 4.25 -12.54 18.01
C PRO A 21 4.15 -12.70 16.48
N PRO A 22 3.12 -12.12 15.84
CA PRO A 22 2.94 -12.23 14.40
C PRO A 22 4.18 -11.71 13.67
N GLN A 23 4.75 -12.55 12.80
CA GLN A 23 5.93 -12.17 12.03
C GLN A 23 5.51 -11.19 10.94
N ILE A 24 6.12 -10.01 10.96
CA ILE A 24 5.99 -8.98 9.92
C ILE A 24 7.30 -8.94 9.14
N ILE A 25 7.22 -9.20 7.84
CA ILE A 25 8.38 -9.20 6.93
C ILE A 25 8.32 -8.00 5.98
N SER A 26 9.48 -7.49 5.59
CA SER A 26 9.59 -6.47 4.53
C SER A 26 9.45 -7.15 3.17
N VAL A 27 8.54 -6.64 2.33
CA VAL A 27 8.27 -7.13 0.97
C VAL A 27 9.04 -6.32 -0.06
N VAL A 28 9.08 -5.00 0.11
CA VAL A 28 9.87 -4.06 -0.69
C VAL A 28 10.30 -2.89 0.17
N SER A 29 11.49 -2.37 -0.13
CA SER A 29 12.00 -1.09 0.34
C SER A 29 12.22 -0.18 -0.87
N CYS A 30 11.48 0.92 -0.95
CA CYS A 30 11.55 1.89 -2.05
C CYS A 30 12.06 3.23 -1.50
N GLU A 31 13.26 3.62 -1.95
CA GLU A 31 13.87 4.91 -1.60
C GLU A 31 13.22 6.01 -2.46
N LEU A 32 12.35 6.85 -1.89
CA LEU A 32 11.60 7.84 -2.69
C LEU A 32 12.45 9.06 -3.05
N ALA A 33 13.31 9.49 -2.13
CA ALA A 33 14.20 10.64 -2.31
C ALA A 33 15.39 10.59 -1.33
N GLY A 34 16.31 9.63 -1.52
CA GLY A 34 17.43 9.41 -0.61
C GLY A 34 17.09 8.49 0.59
N PRO A 35 18.09 7.92 1.29
CA PRO A 35 17.89 6.87 2.30
C PRO A 35 17.03 7.26 3.51
N ARG A 36 16.83 8.56 3.75
CA ARG A 36 15.96 9.07 4.84
C ARG A 36 14.48 9.04 4.46
N ASN A 37 14.17 9.03 3.17
CA ASN A 37 12.83 9.07 2.62
C ASN A 37 12.46 7.72 2.00
N THR A 38 12.77 6.65 2.72
CA THR A 38 12.48 5.27 2.31
C THR A 38 11.15 4.80 2.88
N VAL A 39 10.34 4.22 2.01
CA VAL A 39 9.08 3.56 2.38
C VAL A 39 9.23 2.07 2.19
N GLU A 40 8.82 1.30 3.20
CA GLU A 40 8.76 -0.15 3.11
C GLU A 40 7.31 -0.64 3.13
N LEU A 41 6.99 -1.54 2.21
CA LEU A 41 5.77 -2.34 2.30
C LEU A 41 6.08 -3.57 3.14
N LEU A 42 5.34 -3.75 4.22
CA LEU A 42 5.46 -4.87 5.12
C LEU A 42 4.24 -5.79 4.99
N ARG A 43 4.46 -7.09 5.21
CA ARG A 43 3.42 -8.12 5.18
C ARG A 43 3.47 -8.96 6.44
N GLY A 44 2.33 -9.10 7.11
CA GLY A 44 2.18 -9.97 8.28
C GLY A 44 2.13 -11.46 7.95
N SER A 45 1.83 -12.27 8.97
CA SER A 45 1.57 -13.70 8.80
C SER A 45 0.29 -13.94 7.98
N PRO A 46 0.21 -15.05 7.20
CA PRO A 46 -0.97 -15.35 6.38
C PRO A 46 -2.23 -15.56 7.22
N ILE A 47 -3.36 -15.11 6.69
CA ILE A 47 -4.72 -15.36 7.19
C ILE A 47 -5.50 -15.98 6.04
N VAL A 48 -5.57 -17.31 6.01
CA VAL A 48 -6.04 -18.08 4.85
C VAL A 48 -5.16 -17.78 3.63
N ASP A 49 -5.68 -17.08 2.62
CA ASP A 49 -5.03 -16.70 1.35
C ASP A 49 -4.62 -15.21 1.32
N SER A 50 -4.87 -14.49 2.40
CA SER A 50 -4.68 -13.04 2.51
C SER A 50 -3.65 -12.67 3.56
N TYR A 51 -3.21 -11.42 3.57
CA TYR A 51 -2.27 -10.89 4.55
C TYR A 51 -2.67 -9.50 5.00
N ILE A 52 -2.30 -9.11 6.23
CA ILE A 52 -2.38 -7.71 6.67
C ILE A 52 -1.13 -6.97 6.20
N TYR A 53 -1.32 -5.90 5.45
CA TYR A 53 -0.26 -5.06 4.93
C TYR A 53 -0.05 -3.80 5.75
N ASN A 54 1.22 -3.43 5.93
CA ASN A 54 1.61 -2.21 6.64
C ASN A 54 2.61 -1.42 5.79
N ILE A 55 2.67 -0.12 6.04
CA ILE A 55 3.69 0.78 5.54
C ILE A 55 4.60 1.16 6.69
N ARG A 56 5.92 1.09 6.46
CA ARG A 56 6.94 1.57 7.39
C ARG A 56 7.69 2.75 6.80
N HIS A 57 7.73 3.84 7.57
CA HIS A 57 8.54 5.03 7.30
C HIS A 57 9.05 5.58 8.63
N THR A 58 10.33 5.98 8.71
CA THR A 58 10.97 6.48 9.97
C THR A 58 10.76 5.56 11.18
N GLN A 59 10.86 4.23 10.98
CA GLN A 59 10.60 3.20 12.01
C GLN A 59 9.18 3.15 12.56
N LYS A 60 8.24 3.94 12.00
CA LYS A 60 6.82 3.88 12.37
C LYS A 60 6.10 2.95 11.41
N ASN A 61 5.53 1.88 11.96
CA ASN A 61 4.66 0.97 11.22
C ASN A 61 3.22 1.49 11.31
N ARG A 62 2.55 1.56 10.16
CA ARG A 62 1.13 1.90 10.07
C ARG A 62 0.46 0.90 9.16
N LEU A 63 -0.78 0.57 9.45
CA LEU A 63 -1.63 -0.17 8.53
C LEU A 63 -1.69 0.56 7.19
N ILE A 64 -1.66 -0.18 6.07
CA ILE A 64 -1.74 0.45 4.75
C ILE A 64 -3.11 1.14 4.58
N PHE A 65 -4.18 0.63 5.19
CA PHE A 65 -5.48 1.29 5.29
C PHE A 65 -5.93 1.30 6.76
N GLY A 66 -6.75 2.27 7.18
CA GLY A 66 -6.93 2.66 8.60
C GLY A 66 -7.27 1.55 9.61
N THR A 67 -7.77 0.38 9.17
CA THR A 67 -8.08 -0.78 10.02
C THR A 67 -7.36 -2.04 9.55
N GLN A 68 -7.26 -3.05 10.42
CA GLN A 68 -6.68 -4.35 10.07
C GLN A 68 -7.47 -5.02 8.94
N ASP A 69 -8.80 -4.94 8.99
CA ASP A 69 -9.68 -5.49 7.96
C ASP A 69 -9.47 -4.80 6.62
N ALA A 70 -9.44 -3.46 6.59
CA ALA A 70 -9.18 -2.71 5.36
C ALA A 70 -7.77 -2.96 4.80
N SER A 71 -6.80 -3.29 5.66
CA SER A 71 -5.43 -3.63 5.26
C SER A 71 -5.22 -5.10 4.90
N ARG A 72 -6.26 -5.92 5.05
CA ARG A 72 -6.21 -7.33 4.70
C ARG A 72 -6.44 -7.47 3.20
N GLY A 73 -5.46 -8.02 2.48
CA GLY A 73 -5.57 -8.14 1.03
C GLY A 73 -4.99 -9.41 0.43
N THR A 74 -5.49 -9.71 -0.77
CA THR A 74 -5.06 -10.78 -1.68
C THR A 74 -4.49 -10.15 -2.96
N SER A 75 -3.68 -10.92 -3.69
CA SER A 75 -3.14 -10.50 -5.00
C SER A 75 -2.44 -9.13 -5.00
N VAL A 76 -1.83 -8.74 -3.87
CA VAL A 76 -1.16 -7.45 -3.72
C VAL A 76 0.13 -7.44 -4.51
N GLN A 77 0.25 -6.49 -5.43
CA GLN A 77 1.46 -6.22 -6.19
C GLN A 77 1.92 -4.79 -5.94
N TRP A 78 3.21 -4.57 -6.17
CA TRP A 78 3.86 -3.31 -5.92
C TRP A 78 4.90 -3.03 -6.99
N GLN A 79 5.22 -1.75 -7.19
CA GLN A 79 6.32 -1.33 -8.04
C GLN A 79 6.96 -0.07 -7.48
N CYS A 80 8.27 -0.10 -7.30
CA CYS A 80 9.08 1.10 -7.13
C CYS A 80 9.44 1.61 -8.53
N ALA A 81 8.92 2.76 -8.92
CA ALA A 81 8.99 3.26 -10.30
C ALA A 81 9.69 4.62 -10.36
N SER A 82 10.39 4.90 -11.45
CA SER A 82 11.18 6.11 -11.62
C SER A 82 11.40 6.47 -13.09
N ASN A 83 11.46 7.76 -13.37
CA ASN A 83 11.91 8.32 -14.65
C ASN A 83 13.19 9.18 -14.52
N GLN A 84 13.69 9.40 -13.30
CA GLN A 84 14.80 10.29 -13.01
C GLN A 84 15.73 9.66 -11.97
N SER A 85 17.03 9.93 -12.07
CA SER A 85 17.97 9.51 -11.03
C SER A 85 17.59 10.13 -9.68
N ASN A 86 17.32 9.29 -8.68
CA ASN A 86 17.07 9.63 -7.27
C ASN A 86 15.65 10.12 -6.90
N ILE A 87 14.67 10.05 -7.80
CA ILE A 87 13.26 10.27 -7.46
C ILE A 87 12.48 9.05 -7.85
N ASN A 88 11.93 8.36 -6.85
CA ASN A 88 11.12 7.16 -7.06
C ASN A 88 9.75 7.36 -6.43
N VAL A 89 8.79 6.59 -6.94
CA VAL A 89 7.47 6.41 -6.35
C VAL A 89 7.29 4.94 -5.97
N LEU A 90 6.49 4.67 -4.95
CA LEU A 90 6.02 3.32 -4.64
C LEU A 90 4.52 3.23 -4.95
N VAL A 91 4.15 2.39 -5.89
CA VAL A 91 2.74 2.03 -6.14
C VAL A 91 2.47 0.68 -5.49
N VAL A 92 1.39 0.58 -4.73
CA VAL A 92 0.88 -0.68 -4.18
C VAL A 92 -0.58 -0.81 -4.56
N SER A 93 -1.00 -1.96 -5.05
CA SER A 93 -2.43 -2.25 -5.23
C SER A 93 -2.74 -3.74 -5.20
N GLY A 94 -3.97 -4.07 -4.84
CA GLY A 94 -4.48 -5.44 -4.72
C GLY A 94 -5.95 -5.44 -4.32
N GLU A 95 -6.44 -6.61 -3.95
CA GLU A 95 -7.81 -6.78 -3.49
C GLU A 95 -7.86 -6.60 -1.97
N PHE A 96 -8.28 -5.42 -1.52
CA PHE A 96 -8.35 -5.06 -0.09
C PHE A 96 -9.81 -4.94 0.37
N THR A 97 -10.46 -6.06 0.70
CA THR A 97 -11.86 -6.11 1.23
C THR A 97 -12.91 -5.25 0.50
N SER A 98 -12.63 -4.86 -0.75
CA SER A 98 -13.38 -3.91 -1.56
C SER A 98 -13.88 -4.59 -2.82
N ASN A 99 -14.96 -4.08 -3.39
CA ASN A 99 -15.49 -4.55 -4.68
C ASN A 99 -14.62 -4.11 -5.89
N TYR A 100 -13.57 -3.33 -5.63
CA TYR A 100 -12.63 -2.79 -6.61
C TYR A 100 -11.19 -3.06 -6.16
N LEU A 101 -10.25 -3.09 -7.10
CA LEU A 101 -8.82 -3.08 -6.77
C LEU A 101 -8.49 -1.76 -6.10
N GLN A 102 -7.96 -1.84 -4.88
CA GLN A 102 -7.56 -0.68 -4.11
C GLN A 102 -6.05 -0.57 -4.04
N GLY A 103 -5.57 0.64 -3.84
CA GLY A 103 -4.15 0.87 -3.70
C GLY A 103 -3.79 2.26 -3.23
N ALA A 104 -2.48 2.45 -3.14
CA ALA A 104 -1.87 3.70 -2.74
C ALA A 104 -0.59 3.94 -3.54
N LEU A 105 -0.40 5.19 -3.95
CA LEU A 105 0.85 5.74 -4.46
C LEU A 105 1.53 6.52 -3.33
N PHE A 106 2.80 6.24 -3.06
CA PHE A 106 3.64 6.98 -2.14
C PHE A 106 4.73 7.72 -2.92
N TYR A 107 4.94 8.99 -2.61
CA TYR A 107 5.96 9.82 -3.25
C TYR A 107 6.51 10.85 -2.25
N TYR A 108 7.73 11.33 -2.48
CA TYR A 108 8.28 12.43 -1.71
C TYR A 108 7.89 13.77 -2.37
N ASP A 109 7.24 14.65 -1.61
CA ASP A 109 6.95 16.01 -2.07
C ASP A 109 8.06 16.96 -1.59
N PRO A 110 8.91 17.50 -2.48
CA PRO A 110 9.98 18.40 -2.10
C PRO A 110 9.49 19.75 -1.57
N LYS A 111 8.24 20.15 -1.86
CA LYS A 111 7.66 21.41 -1.37
C LYS A 111 7.26 21.32 0.10
N THR A 112 6.72 20.17 0.51
CA THR A 112 6.34 19.92 1.92
C THR A 112 7.46 19.27 2.72
N GLY A 113 8.43 18.65 2.04
CA GLY A 113 9.48 17.85 2.65
C GLY A 113 8.95 16.57 3.29
N GLN A 114 7.77 16.10 2.89
CA GLN A 114 7.09 14.94 3.45
C GLN A 114 6.88 13.85 2.41
N ILE A 115 6.67 12.63 2.89
CA ILE A 115 6.13 11.55 2.07
C ILE A 115 4.61 11.74 2.01
N GLU A 116 4.11 11.95 0.81
CA GLU A 116 2.70 12.11 0.50
C GLU A 116 2.13 10.79 -0.03
N ARG A 117 0.80 10.72 -0.05
CA ARG A 117 0.03 9.55 -0.44
C ARG A 117 -1.14 9.94 -1.32
N VAL A 118 -1.41 9.12 -2.33
CA VAL A 118 -2.63 9.17 -3.15
C VAL A 118 -3.30 7.81 -3.09
N ASP A 119 -4.52 7.77 -2.55
CA ASP A 119 -5.37 6.58 -2.52
C ASP A 119 -6.21 6.46 -3.79
N PHE A 120 -6.48 5.23 -4.22
CA PHE A 120 -7.29 4.95 -5.41
C PHE A 120 -8.04 3.62 -5.27
N ALA A 121 -9.15 3.51 -6.00
CA ALA A 121 -9.95 2.29 -6.10
C ALA A 121 -10.56 2.17 -7.50
N GLU A 122 -10.10 1.20 -8.29
CA GLU A 122 -10.51 1.04 -9.69
C GLU A 122 -10.70 -0.42 -10.10
N ARG A 123 -11.29 -0.64 -11.29
CA ARG A 123 -11.55 -2.00 -11.83
C ARG A 123 -10.29 -2.72 -12.28
N ASN A 124 -9.28 -1.99 -12.71
CA ASN A 124 -7.99 -2.47 -13.21
C ASN A 124 -6.83 -1.85 -12.43
N ARG A 125 -5.62 -2.37 -12.67
CA ARG A 125 -4.41 -1.78 -12.09
C ARG A 125 -4.06 -0.48 -12.80
N PRO A 126 -3.39 0.46 -12.11
CA PRO A 126 -2.87 1.62 -12.81
C PRO A 126 -1.84 1.20 -13.83
N ARG A 127 -1.83 1.89 -14.97
CA ARG A 127 -0.88 1.64 -16.06
C ARG A 127 0.22 2.67 -16.11
N TRP A 128 0.00 3.88 -15.61
CA TRP A 128 1.02 4.90 -15.55
C TRP A 128 1.05 5.65 -14.22
N VAL A 129 2.22 6.18 -13.91
CA VAL A 129 2.41 7.25 -12.91
C VAL A 129 3.05 8.44 -13.60
N GLN A 130 2.70 9.63 -13.13
CA GLN A 130 3.39 10.85 -13.52
C GLN A 130 3.77 11.64 -12.27
N MET A 131 5.01 12.14 -12.26
CA MET A 131 5.52 13.03 -11.24
C MET A 131 5.63 14.43 -11.83
N SER A 132 5.03 15.42 -11.16
CA SER A 132 4.97 16.82 -11.58
C SER A 132 5.30 17.74 -10.40
N GLU A 133 5.44 19.04 -10.66
CA GLU A 133 5.56 20.01 -9.56
C GLU A 133 4.30 20.08 -8.68
N GLN A 134 3.14 19.69 -9.19
CA GLN A 134 1.86 19.64 -8.48
C GLN A 134 1.73 18.39 -7.59
N GLY A 135 2.67 17.46 -7.70
CA GLY A 135 2.68 16.18 -7.00
C GLY A 135 2.67 15.00 -7.96
N ALA A 136 2.56 13.80 -7.39
CA ALA A 136 2.44 12.59 -8.17
C ALA A 136 0.97 12.26 -8.46
N ARG A 137 0.73 11.70 -9.64
CA ARG A 137 -0.59 11.20 -10.07
C ARG A 137 -0.47 9.80 -10.64
N VAL A 138 -1.50 8.99 -10.42
CA VAL A 138 -1.62 7.64 -10.95
C VAL A 138 -2.75 7.60 -11.97
N ILE A 139 -2.54 6.89 -13.08
CA ILE A 139 -3.40 6.93 -14.26
C ILE A 139 -3.84 5.52 -14.62
N PHE A 140 -5.14 5.37 -14.84
CA PHE A 140 -5.82 4.14 -15.20
C PHE A 140 -6.38 4.27 -16.62
N GLU A 141 -6.36 3.17 -17.36
CA GLU A 141 -7.28 3.02 -18.49
C GLU A 141 -8.68 2.77 -17.93
N ASN A 142 -9.68 3.52 -18.37
CA ASN A 142 -11.06 3.28 -17.99
C ASN A 142 -11.58 2.02 -18.69
N THR A 143 -11.72 0.95 -17.93
CA THR A 143 -12.31 -0.32 -18.40
C THR A 143 -13.76 -0.50 -17.95
N GLY A 144 -14.28 0.47 -17.18
CA GLY A 144 -15.64 0.49 -16.68
C GLY A 144 -16.61 1.18 -17.63
N ASN A 145 -17.85 1.33 -17.16
CA ASN A 145 -18.91 2.08 -17.83
C ASN A 145 -19.38 3.28 -17.00
N GLU A 146 -18.66 3.59 -15.91
CA GLU A 146 -18.99 4.65 -14.97
C GLU A 146 -18.64 6.05 -15.52
N SER A 147 -17.65 6.14 -16.42
CA SER A 147 -17.27 7.35 -17.13
C SER A 147 -17.21 7.09 -18.64
N SER A 148 -17.49 8.13 -19.44
CA SER A 148 -17.31 8.11 -20.90
C SER A 148 -15.88 8.40 -21.35
N HIS A 149 -15.02 8.83 -20.44
CA HIS A 149 -13.63 9.20 -20.75
C HIS A 149 -12.72 7.98 -20.74
N LYS A 150 -11.60 8.06 -21.46
CA LYS A 150 -10.68 6.92 -21.65
C LYS A 150 -9.75 6.66 -20.47
N TYR A 151 -9.44 7.69 -19.69
CA TYR A 151 -8.47 7.62 -18.60
C TYR A 151 -9.02 8.24 -17.32
N LEU A 152 -8.70 7.61 -16.19
CA LEU A 152 -9.03 8.09 -14.86
C LEU A 152 -7.73 8.41 -14.13
N VAL A 153 -7.66 9.57 -13.49
CA VAL A 153 -6.44 10.10 -12.89
C VAL A 153 -6.69 10.48 -11.44
N TYR A 154 -5.91 9.89 -10.53
CA TYR A 154 -5.91 10.24 -9.11
C TYR A 154 -4.62 10.99 -8.77
N GLY A 155 -4.72 12.03 -7.95
CA GLY A 155 -3.58 12.87 -7.57
C GLY A 155 -3.65 13.40 -6.15
N LYS A 156 -2.71 14.28 -5.81
CA LYS A 156 -2.59 14.92 -4.50
C LYS A 156 -3.91 15.54 -4.03
N GLY A 157 -4.20 15.40 -2.73
CA GLY A 157 -5.37 16.02 -2.10
C GLY A 157 -6.70 15.49 -2.65
N ASP A 158 -6.75 14.19 -2.93
CA ASP A 158 -7.92 13.49 -3.49
C ASP A 158 -8.42 14.06 -4.83
N THR A 159 -7.49 14.66 -5.59
CA THR A 159 -7.82 15.18 -6.93
C THR A 159 -8.16 14.01 -7.85
N TYR A 160 -9.27 14.13 -8.57
CA TYR A 160 -9.74 13.17 -9.55
C TYR A 160 -10.03 13.87 -10.89
N LEU A 161 -9.48 13.33 -11.98
CA LEU A 161 -9.71 13.84 -13.34
C LEU A 161 -10.06 12.69 -14.28
N GLU A 162 -10.92 12.99 -15.24
CA GLU A 162 -11.29 12.10 -16.33
C GLU A 162 -10.79 12.71 -17.65
N LEU A 163 -10.09 11.94 -18.48
CA LEU A 163 -9.42 12.44 -19.69
C LEU A 163 -9.67 11.53 -20.89
N ASP A 164 -9.80 12.12 -22.08
CA ASP A 164 -9.91 11.38 -23.35
C ASP A 164 -8.56 11.04 -23.99
N GLU A 165 -7.50 11.70 -23.52
CA GLU A 165 -6.13 11.52 -23.97
C GLU A 165 -5.22 11.40 -22.74
N LEU A 166 -4.12 10.63 -22.89
CA LEU A 166 -3.11 10.58 -21.85
C LEU A 166 -2.54 11.98 -21.61
N PRO A 167 -2.24 12.33 -20.35
CA PRO A 167 -1.52 13.56 -20.08
C PRO A 167 -0.22 13.59 -20.90
N PRO A 168 0.10 14.71 -21.56
CA PRO A 168 1.35 14.80 -22.30
C PRO A 168 2.53 14.53 -21.37
N ALA A 169 3.58 13.89 -21.91
CA ALA A 169 4.81 13.60 -21.16
C ALA A 169 5.61 14.86 -20.78
N SER A 170 5.19 16.01 -21.31
CA SER A 170 5.80 17.32 -21.11
C SER A 170 4.72 18.41 -21.29
N ASP A 171 3.74 18.47 -20.40
CA ASP A 171 3.19 19.79 -20.06
C ASP A 171 4.29 20.58 -19.35
N GLU A 172 4.33 21.91 -19.47
CA GLU A 172 5.36 22.80 -18.87
C GLU A 172 5.50 22.65 -17.33
N ASN A 173 4.69 21.77 -16.72
CA ASN A 173 4.62 21.47 -15.31
C ASN A 173 4.67 19.97 -14.95
N GLY A 174 4.50 19.04 -15.91
CA GLY A 174 4.44 17.60 -15.63
C GLY A 174 5.62 16.83 -16.21
N GLY A 175 6.20 15.97 -15.37
CA GLY A 175 7.30 15.11 -15.76
C GLY A 175 6.84 13.94 -16.64
N PRO A 176 7.79 13.13 -17.14
CA PRO A 176 7.47 12.05 -18.07
C PRO A 176 6.58 10.97 -17.43
N LEU A 177 5.71 10.37 -18.25
CA LEU A 177 4.92 9.19 -17.86
C LEU A 177 5.85 8.01 -17.60
N ILE A 178 5.65 7.35 -16.46
CA ILE A 178 6.30 6.10 -16.08
C ILE A 178 5.28 5.00 -16.29
N GLU A 179 5.53 4.07 -17.23
CA GLU A 179 4.69 2.89 -17.39
C GLU A 179 4.94 1.90 -16.26
N LEU A 180 3.86 1.41 -15.67
CA LEU A 180 3.90 0.39 -14.64
C LEU A 180 3.88 -0.99 -15.29
N HIS A 181 4.73 -1.87 -14.80
CA HIS A 181 4.85 -3.24 -15.25
C HIS A 181 4.16 -4.16 -14.25
N GLY A 182 3.19 -4.93 -14.73
CA GLY A 182 2.48 -5.91 -13.92
C GLY A 182 1.34 -6.54 -14.71
N PRO A 183 0.90 -7.75 -14.35
CA PRO A 183 -0.27 -8.34 -14.96
C PRO A 183 -1.49 -7.46 -14.68
N GLN A 184 -2.17 -7.06 -15.75
CA GLN A 184 -3.51 -6.50 -15.66
C GLN A 184 -4.48 -7.64 -15.34
N PRO A 185 -5.48 -7.44 -14.46
CA PRO A 185 -6.51 -8.43 -14.18
C PRO A 185 -7.34 -8.76 -15.43
#